data_AF-A0A957ZSN8-F1
#
_entry.id   AF-A0A957ZSN8-F1
#
_cell.length_a   1.000
_cell.length_b   1.000
_cell.length_c   1.000
_cell.angle_alpha   90.00
_cell.angle_beta   90.00
_cell.angle_gamma   90.00
#
_symmetry.space_group_name_H-M   'P 1'
#
loop_
_entity.id
_entity.type
_entity.pdbx_description
1 polymer ?
#
loop_
_entity_poly.entity_id
_entity_poly.type
_entity_poly.pdbx_seq_one_letter_code
_entity_poly.pdbx_strand_id
1 'polypeptide(L)'
;MCNQAQPDDSRLLVDATIDLAAATAKSPGAERLLQLRALEEAYRIASYDQRLADFEDKLEQAPVVTVFEYVGRPRLIAPADLAPADLGPELVRIFDLLADNQIYIDFLTDVEDAEAYRFLVEDLMAEEIRAVRVEGWNTHFVYEEFFPDKFDFIDDSSLDDTSYGYDDDIPF
;
A
#
# COMPACT_ATOMS: atom_id res chain seq x y z
N MET A 1 -6.76 20.21 40.98
CA MET A 1 -7.15 18.94 40.33
C MET A 1 -6.43 18.90 39.00
N CYS A 2 -5.20 18.39 38.99
CA CYS A 2 -4.43 18.19 37.75
C CYS A 2 -4.41 16.68 37.50
N ASN A 3 -4.93 16.29 36.34
CA ASN A 3 -4.89 14.92 35.85
C ASN A 3 -3.45 14.63 35.42
N GLN A 4 -2.89 13.58 36.01
CA GLN A 4 -1.50 13.18 35.86
C GLN A 4 -1.28 12.60 34.46
N ALA A 5 -0.25 13.10 33.77
CA ALA A 5 0.32 12.46 32.60
C ALA A 5 0.87 11.08 33.02
N GLN A 6 0.38 10.02 32.37
CA GLN A 6 1.03 8.71 32.43
C GLN A 6 2.25 8.72 31.50
N PRO A 7 3.47 8.43 31.98
CA PRO A 7 4.60 8.20 31.11
C PRO A 7 4.44 6.86 30.38
N ASP A 8 4.60 6.92 29.06
CA ASP A 8 4.64 5.83 28.10
C ASP A 8 5.79 4.85 28.47
N ASP A 9 5.39 3.69 29.00
CA ASP A 9 6.20 2.66 29.62
C ASP A 9 6.73 1.65 28.59
N SER A 10 7.27 2.16 27.47
CA SER A 10 7.88 1.36 26.40
C SER A 10 9.41 1.43 26.40
N ARG A 11 10.01 2.37 27.15
CA ARG A 11 11.46 2.52 27.27
C ARG A 11 12.10 1.73 28.43
N LEU A 12 11.33 1.30 29.42
CA LEU A 12 11.88 0.56 30.58
C LEU A 12 12.10 -0.93 30.33
N LEU A 13 11.70 -1.45 29.16
CA LEU A 13 11.93 -2.86 28.80
C LEU A 13 13.19 -3.09 27.96
N VAL A 14 13.88 -2.05 27.51
CA VAL A 14 15.10 -2.19 26.69
C VAL A 14 16.34 -2.28 27.59
N ASP A 15 16.39 -1.53 28.69
CA ASP A 15 17.59 -1.44 29.55
C ASP A 15 17.80 -2.65 30.46
N ALA A 16 16.77 -3.42 30.79
CA ALA A 16 16.93 -4.64 31.61
C ALA A 16 17.53 -5.84 30.82
N THR A 17 17.54 -5.76 29.49
CA THR A 17 18.02 -6.85 28.62
C THR A 17 19.53 -6.81 28.39
N ILE A 18 20.16 -5.64 28.55
CA ILE A 18 21.59 -5.46 28.25
C ILE A 18 22.47 -6.05 29.36
N ASP A 19 22.04 -5.99 30.63
CA ASP A 19 22.84 -6.53 31.75
C ASP A 19 22.74 -8.05 31.94
N LEU A 20 21.72 -8.72 31.37
CA LEU A 20 21.64 -10.19 31.42
C LEU A 20 22.55 -10.85 30.37
N ALA A 21 22.80 -10.18 29.24
CA ALA A 21 23.64 -10.70 28.15
C ALA A 21 25.13 -10.78 28.55
N ALA A 22 25.61 -9.87 29.39
CA ALA A 22 27.00 -9.83 29.83
C ALA A 22 27.38 -11.03 30.74
N ALA A 23 26.41 -11.68 31.39
CA ALA A 23 26.66 -12.81 32.29
C ALA A 23 26.61 -14.20 31.61
N THR A 24 26.13 -14.30 30.36
CA THR A 24 25.87 -15.59 29.68
C THR A 24 26.85 -15.95 28.56
N ALA A 25 27.99 -15.26 28.43
CA ALA A 25 28.87 -15.40 27.27
C ALA A 25 29.76 -16.67 27.19
N LYS A 26 29.60 -17.68 28.06
CA LYS A 26 30.45 -18.90 28.03
C LYS A 26 29.75 -20.21 28.43
N SER A 27 28.45 -20.33 28.23
CA SER A 27 27.79 -21.64 28.38
C SER A 27 27.45 -22.23 27.02
N PRO A 28 27.63 -23.56 26.81
CA PRO A 28 27.20 -24.23 25.58
C PRO A 28 25.71 -24.02 25.24
N GLY A 29 24.88 -23.67 26.23
CA GLY A 29 23.47 -23.34 26.03
C GLY A 29 23.25 -21.95 25.40
N ALA A 30 24.09 -20.97 25.72
CA ALA A 30 23.98 -19.61 25.17
C ALA A 30 24.40 -19.56 23.69
N GLU A 31 25.47 -20.28 23.33
CA GLU A 31 25.90 -20.42 21.93
C GLU A 31 24.83 -21.11 21.09
N ARG A 32 24.16 -22.14 21.63
CA ARG A 32 23.06 -22.83 20.94
C ARG A 32 21.85 -21.92 20.70
N LEU A 33 21.51 -21.05 21.66
CA LEU A 33 20.41 -20.09 21.51
C LEU A 33 20.73 -19.01 20.46
N LEU A 34 21.98 -18.52 20.41
CA LEU A 34 22.43 -17.59 19.37
C LEU A 34 22.39 -18.22 17.98
N GLN A 35 22.84 -19.48 17.87
CA GLN A 35 22.76 -20.24 16.61
C GLN A 35 21.31 -20.46 16.15
N LEU A 36 20.39 -20.77 17.06
CA LEU A 36 18.97 -20.94 16.74
C LEU A 36 18.33 -19.63 16.27
N ARG A 37 18.62 -18.51 16.93
CA ARG A 37 18.14 -17.18 16.48
C ARG A 37 18.67 -16.83 15.08
N ALA A 38 19.97 -17.04 14.84
CA ALA A 38 20.57 -16.79 13.53
C ALA A 38 19.95 -17.69 12.43
N LEU A 39 19.63 -18.94 12.75
CA LEU A 39 18.93 -19.84 11.83
C LEU A 39 17.48 -19.42 11.58
N GLU A 40 16.74 -18.98 12.60
CA GLU A 40 15.38 -18.45 12.45
C GLU A 40 15.35 -17.17 11.60
N GLU A 41 16.33 -16.29 11.79
CA GLU A 41 16.48 -15.07 11.02
C GLU A 41 16.89 -15.36 9.56
N ALA A 42 17.87 -16.24 9.34
CA ALA A 42 18.25 -16.67 8.00
C ALA A 42 17.08 -17.37 7.28
N TYR A 43 16.28 -18.17 7.97
CA TYR A 43 15.08 -18.80 7.41
C TYR A 43 14.01 -17.75 7.05
N ARG A 44 13.84 -16.73 7.89
CA ARG A 44 12.95 -15.59 7.60
C ARG A 44 13.39 -14.84 6.36
N ILE A 45 14.68 -14.53 6.23
CA ILE A 45 15.25 -13.82 5.06
C ILE A 45 15.11 -14.66 3.80
N ALA A 46 15.50 -15.94 3.83
CA ALA A 46 15.34 -16.83 2.67
C ALA A 46 13.87 -16.99 2.25
N SER A 47 12.94 -16.98 3.21
CA SER A 47 11.51 -17.00 2.91
C SER A 47 11.00 -15.70 2.28
N TYR A 48 11.66 -14.57 2.53
CA TYR A 48 11.35 -13.29 1.91
C TYR A 48 11.84 -13.23 0.47
N ASP A 49 13.09 -13.64 0.22
CA ASP A 49 13.68 -13.65 -1.13
C ASP A 49 12.86 -14.51 -2.09
N GLN A 50 12.40 -15.68 -1.62
CA GLN A 50 11.53 -16.54 -2.42
C GLN A 50 10.18 -15.87 -2.73
N ARG A 51 9.58 -15.18 -1.77
CA ARG A 51 8.30 -14.48 -1.98
C ARG A 51 8.44 -13.32 -2.96
N LEU A 52 9.58 -12.62 -2.92
CA LEU A 52 9.89 -11.55 -3.86
C LEU A 52 10.07 -12.11 -5.28
N ALA A 53 10.88 -13.16 -5.44
CA ALA A 53 11.06 -13.81 -6.74
C ALA A 53 9.73 -14.34 -7.30
N ASP A 54 8.93 -15.03 -6.48
CA ASP A 54 7.60 -15.52 -6.89
C ASP A 54 6.65 -14.37 -7.30
N PHE A 55 6.79 -13.19 -6.67
CA PHE A 55 6.01 -12.00 -7.01
C PHE A 55 6.46 -11.40 -8.34
N GLU A 56 7.77 -11.23 -8.53
CA GLU A 56 8.36 -10.72 -9.78
C GLU A 56 7.97 -11.61 -10.97
N ASP A 57 8.09 -12.94 -10.81
CA ASP A 57 7.69 -13.90 -11.82
C ASP A 57 6.20 -13.75 -12.19
N LYS A 58 5.32 -13.61 -11.19
CA LYS A 58 3.88 -13.39 -11.42
C LYS A 58 3.60 -12.06 -12.10
N LEU A 59 4.34 -11.01 -11.76
CA LEU A 59 4.18 -9.67 -12.33
C LEU A 59 4.62 -9.64 -13.80
N GLU A 60 5.72 -10.31 -14.13
CA GLU A 60 6.23 -10.41 -15.49
C GLU A 60 5.31 -11.23 -16.39
N GLN A 61 4.77 -12.34 -15.87
CA GLN A 61 3.88 -13.24 -16.60
C GLN A 61 2.41 -12.78 -16.65
N ALA A 62 2.03 -11.81 -15.80
CA ALA A 62 0.65 -11.34 -15.73
C ALA A 62 0.23 -10.68 -17.05
N PRO A 63 -0.93 -11.08 -17.61
CA PRO A 63 -1.46 -10.43 -18.79
C PRO A 63 -1.87 -8.99 -18.46
N VAL A 64 -1.68 -8.11 -19.44
CA VAL A 64 -2.27 -6.78 -19.42
C VAL A 64 -3.72 -6.91 -19.91
N VAL A 65 -4.66 -6.44 -19.09
CA VAL A 65 -6.10 -6.45 -19.35
C VAL A 65 -6.68 -5.11 -18.94
N THR A 66 -7.85 -4.74 -19.42
CA THR A 66 -8.50 -3.52 -18.91
C THR A 66 -9.13 -3.76 -17.54
N VAL A 67 -9.33 -2.69 -16.76
CA VAL A 67 -10.09 -2.75 -15.51
C VAL A 67 -11.47 -3.37 -15.74
N PHE A 68 -12.14 -3.03 -16.84
CA PHE A 68 -13.42 -3.63 -17.24
C PHE A 68 -13.36 -5.16 -17.35
N GLU A 69 -12.32 -5.70 -17.97
CA GLU A 69 -12.12 -7.15 -18.06
C GLU A 69 -11.77 -7.77 -16.71
N TYR A 70 -10.91 -7.09 -15.95
CA TYR A 70 -10.44 -7.56 -14.65
C TYR A 70 -11.57 -7.73 -13.63
N VAL A 71 -12.52 -6.79 -13.61
CA VAL A 71 -13.70 -6.82 -12.71
C VAL A 71 -14.87 -7.65 -13.26
N GLY A 72 -14.67 -8.36 -14.38
CA GLY A 72 -15.63 -9.34 -14.89
C GLY A 72 -16.68 -8.79 -15.86
N ARG A 73 -16.38 -7.68 -16.56
CA ARG A 73 -17.22 -7.08 -17.61
C ARG A 73 -18.64 -6.72 -17.12
N PRO A 74 -18.76 -5.84 -16.11
CA PRO A 74 -20.04 -5.46 -15.53
C PRO A 74 -20.94 -4.78 -16.56
N ARG A 75 -22.25 -4.81 -16.33
CA ARG A 75 -23.16 -3.96 -17.09
C ARG A 75 -22.99 -2.52 -16.60
N LEU A 76 -22.63 -1.62 -17.50
CA LEU A 76 -22.46 -0.19 -17.23
C LEU A 76 -23.52 0.60 -18.01
N ILE A 77 -24.06 1.64 -17.39
CA ILE A 77 -24.97 2.60 -18.03
C ILE A 77 -24.13 3.76 -18.53
N ALA A 78 -24.27 4.13 -19.80
CA ALA A 78 -23.56 5.28 -20.34
C ALA A 78 -23.93 6.55 -19.54
N PRO A 79 -22.98 7.45 -19.22
CA PRO A 79 -23.28 8.66 -18.46
C PRO A 79 -24.40 9.52 -19.08
N ALA A 80 -24.50 9.54 -20.41
CA ALA A 80 -25.55 10.25 -21.15
C ALA A 80 -26.96 9.66 -20.96
N ASP A 81 -27.06 8.38 -20.61
CA ASP A 81 -28.33 7.65 -20.46
C ASP A 81 -28.76 7.50 -18.99
N LEU A 82 -27.93 7.93 -18.04
CA LEU A 82 -28.20 7.80 -16.61
C LEU A 82 -29.09 8.93 -16.11
N ALA A 83 -30.20 8.59 -15.46
CA ALA A 83 -31.06 9.58 -14.84
C ALA A 83 -30.39 10.16 -13.58
N PRO A 84 -30.53 11.47 -13.29
CA PRO A 84 -29.91 12.09 -12.11
C PRO A 84 -30.29 11.43 -10.78
N ALA A 85 -31.50 10.86 -10.68
CA ALA A 85 -31.97 10.16 -9.48
C ALA A 85 -31.27 8.80 -9.25
N ASP A 86 -30.72 8.20 -10.31
CA ASP A 86 -30.07 6.88 -10.26
C ASP A 86 -28.54 6.99 -10.12
N LEU A 87 -27.98 8.20 -10.23
CA LEU A 87 -26.54 8.47 -10.16
C LEU A 87 -25.91 7.98 -8.84
N GLY A 88 -26.44 8.40 -7.70
CA GLY A 88 -25.91 8.02 -6.39
C GLY A 88 -25.89 6.49 -6.16
N PRO A 89 -27.03 5.79 -6.35
CA PRO A 89 -27.07 4.33 -6.24
C PRO A 89 -26.11 3.61 -7.19
N GLU A 90 -26.00 4.07 -8.43
CA GLU A 90 -25.11 3.45 -9.42
C GLU A 90 -23.63 3.70 -9.09
N LEU A 91 -23.29 4.89 -8.59
CA LEU A 91 -21.93 5.22 -8.15
C LEU A 91 -21.49 4.32 -6.99
N VAL A 92 -22.34 4.14 -5.98
CA VAL A 92 -22.08 3.19 -4.87
C VAL A 92 -21.87 1.77 -5.40
N ARG A 93 -22.72 1.33 -6.34
CA ARG A 93 -22.59 -0.01 -6.95
C ARG A 93 -21.24 -0.21 -7.65
N ILE A 94 -20.74 0.81 -8.33
CA ILE A 94 -19.43 0.74 -9.00
C ILE A 94 -18.29 0.72 -7.99
N PHE A 95 -18.34 1.56 -6.94
CA PHE A 95 -17.32 1.53 -5.89
C PHE A 95 -17.27 0.18 -5.17
N ASP A 96 -18.42 -0.39 -4.82
CA ASP A 96 -18.49 -1.72 -4.21
C ASP A 96 -17.88 -2.80 -5.13
N LEU A 97 -18.20 -2.73 -6.43
CA LEU A 97 -17.63 -3.65 -7.42
C LEU A 97 -16.10 -3.54 -7.51
N LEU A 98 -15.55 -2.33 -7.46
CA LEU A 98 -14.11 -2.10 -7.51
C LEU A 98 -13.45 -2.58 -6.22
N ALA A 99 -14.03 -2.28 -5.06
CA ALA A 99 -13.54 -2.72 -3.75
C ALA A 99 -13.53 -4.26 -3.62
N ASP A 100 -14.57 -4.95 -4.11
CA ASP A 100 -14.63 -6.41 -4.17
C ASP A 100 -13.48 -7.01 -5.01
N ASN A 101 -12.97 -6.25 -5.97
CA ASN A 101 -11.82 -6.61 -6.81
C ASN A 101 -10.50 -6.01 -6.33
N GLN A 102 -10.45 -5.47 -5.10
CA GLN A 102 -9.28 -4.81 -4.51
C GLN A 102 -8.77 -3.61 -5.31
N ILE A 103 -9.67 -2.91 -6.01
CA ILE A 103 -9.39 -1.66 -6.70
C ILE A 103 -10.01 -0.52 -5.90
N TYR A 104 -9.21 0.49 -5.61
CA TYR A 104 -9.61 1.70 -4.88
C TYR A 104 -9.24 2.93 -5.69
N ILE A 105 -10.03 3.99 -5.52
CA ILE A 105 -9.85 5.26 -6.22
C ILE A 105 -9.89 6.35 -5.18
N ASP A 106 -8.86 7.17 -5.19
CA ASP A 106 -8.74 8.37 -4.39
C ASP A 106 -9.02 9.61 -5.25
N PHE A 107 -9.73 10.56 -4.64
CA PHE A 107 -9.96 11.89 -5.18
C PHE A 107 -9.30 12.87 -4.21
N LEU A 108 -8.24 13.53 -4.64
CA LEU A 108 -7.52 14.52 -3.82
C LEU A 108 -8.27 15.86 -3.73
N THR A 109 -9.23 16.08 -4.62
CA THR A 109 -10.07 17.27 -4.70
C THR A 109 -11.56 16.93 -4.70
N ASP A 110 -12.41 17.91 -4.40
CA ASP A 110 -13.85 17.74 -4.49
C ASP A 110 -14.27 17.61 -5.97
N VAL A 111 -14.71 16.40 -6.34
CA VAL A 111 -15.22 16.09 -7.68
C VAL A 111 -16.73 15.85 -7.59
N GLU A 112 -17.50 16.43 -8.52
CA GLU A 112 -18.94 16.20 -8.59
C GLU A 112 -19.24 14.73 -8.95
N ASP A 113 -20.26 14.13 -8.32
CA ASP A 113 -20.66 12.73 -8.53
C ASP A 113 -20.84 12.36 -10.00
N ALA A 114 -21.32 13.30 -10.83
CA ALA A 114 -21.52 13.07 -12.26
C ALA A 114 -20.19 12.94 -13.02
N GLU A 115 -19.19 13.74 -12.67
CA GLU A 115 -17.84 13.66 -13.23
C GLU A 115 -17.11 12.43 -12.71
N ALA A 116 -17.24 12.11 -11.42
CA ALA A 116 -16.70 10.88 -10.85
C ALA A 116 -17.27 9.65 -11.56
N TYR A 117 -18.59 9.59 -11.76
CA TYR A 117 -19.24 8.50 -12.48
C TYR A 117 -18.76 8.40 -13.94
N ARG A 118 -18.68 9.53 -14.65
CA ARG A 118 -18.18 9.59 -16.02
C ARG A 118 -16.77 9.01 -16.11
N PHE A 119 -15.87 9.48 -15.23
CA PHE A 119 -14.50 8.98 -15.13
C PHE A 119 -14.45 7.47 -14.90
N LEU A 120 -15.21 6.96 -13.92
CA LEU A 120 -15.21 5.54 -13.62
C LEU A 120 -15.63 4.70 -14.82
N VAL A 121 -16.67 5.11 -15.56
CA VAL A 121 -17.23 4.30 -16.66
C VAL A 121 -16.45 4.46 -17.97
N GLU A 122 -15.99 5.66 -18.28
CA GLU A 122 -15.38 5.96 -19.58
C GLU A 122 -13.86 5.82 -19.57
N ASP A 123 -13.22 6.32 -18.50
CA ASP A 123 -11.76 6.42 -18.42
C ASP A 123 -11.18 5.23 -17.65
N LEU A 124 -11.57 5.04 -16.38
CA LEU A 124 -10.99 4.00 -15.51
C LEU A 124 -11.25 2.60 -16.03
N MET A 125 -12.46 2.30 -16.52
CA MET A 125 -12.80 0.98 -17.05
C MET A 125 -11.99 0.61 -18.31
N ALA A 126 -11.49 1.61 -19.04
CA ALA A 126 -10.63 1.43 -20.19
C ALA A 126 -9.13 1.32 -19.82
N GLU A 127 -8.76 1.69 -18.59
CA GLU A 127 -7.38 1.67 -18.13
C GLU A 127 -6.80 0.25 -18.14
N GLU A 128 -5.57 0.13 -18.64
CA GLU A 128 -4.87 -1.14 -18.72
C GLU A 128 -4.12 -1.44 -17.41
N ILE A 129 -4.38 -2.61 -16.83
CA ILE A 129 -3.72 -3.10 -15.63
C ILE A 129 -3.12 -4.47 -15.87
N ARG A 130 -2.08 -4.78 -15.09
CA ARG A 130 -1.58 -6.17 -14.99
C ARG A 130 -2.52 -6.96 -14.10
N ALA A 131 -3.04 -8.08 -14.60
CA ALA A 131 -3.95 -8.96 -13.86
C ALA A 131 -3.21 -9.81 -12.80
N VAL A 132 -2.56 -9.15 -11.85
CA VAL A 132 -1.87 -9.78 -10.72
C VAL A 132 -2.83 -9.86 -9.54
N ARG A 133 -3.10 -11.07 -9.05
CA ARG A 133 -3.88 -11.29 -7.82
C ARG A 133 -2.97 -11.88 -6.75
N VAL A 134 -2.62 -11.06 -5.78
CA VAL A 134 -1.87 -11.46 -4.59
C VAL A 134 -2.69 -11.10 -3.36
N GLU A 135 -2.83 -12.06 -2.44
CA GLU A 135 -3.56 -11.85 -1.19
C GLU A 135 -2.95 -10.70 -0.39
N GLY A 136 -3.79 -9.74 0.03
CA GLY A 136 -3.36 -8.55 0.76
C GLY A 136 -2.83 -7.41 -0.12
N TRP A 137 -2.81 -7.58 -1.45
CA TRP A 137 -2.47 -6.51 -2.39
C TRP A 137 -3.74 -5.85 -2.93
N ASN A 138 -3.73 -4.53 -3.05
CA ASN A 138 -4.74 -3.74 -3.71
C ASN A 138 -4.12 -2.77 -4.73
N THR A 139 -4.91 -2.39 -5.73
CA THR A 139 -4.56 -1.39 -6.73
C THR A 139 -5.24 -0.09 -6.36
N HIS A 140 -4.46 0.99 -6.29
CA HIS A 140 -4.96 2.34 -6.04
C HIS A 140 -4.79 3.18 -7.30
N PHE A 141 -5.82 3.96 -7.60
CA PHE A 141 -5.80 4.97 -8.64
C PHE A 141 -6.08 6.34 -8.03
N VAL A 142 -5.42 7.37 -8.53
CA VAL A 142 -5.69 8.74 -8.14
C VAL A 142 -6.33 9.45 -9.33
N TYR A 143 -7.54 9.98 -9.17
CA TYR A 143 -8.29 10.63 -10.25
C TYR A 143 -7.46 11.70 -10.96
N GLU A 144 -6.72 12.50 -10.20
CA GLU A 144 -5.96 13.63 -10.71
C GLU A 144 -4.77 13.22 -11.60
N GLU A 145 -4.24 12.00 -11.47
CA GLU A 145 -3.18 11.48 -12.34
C GLU A 145 -3.65 11.32 -13.79
N PHE A 146 -4.96 11.16 -14.01
CA PHE A 146 -5.55 11.06 -15.35
C PHE A 146 -5.79 12.43 -16.00
N PHE A 147 -5.76 13.51 -15.22
CA PHE A 147 -6.04 14.87 -15.70
C PHE A 147 -5.02 15.89 -15.17
N PRO A 148 -3.71 15.73 -15.45
CA PRO A 148 -2.66 16.60 -14.90
C PRO A 148 -2.88 18.08 -15.26
N ASP A 149 -3.46 18.37 -16.43
CA ASP A 149 -3.74 19.75 -16.86
C ASP A 149 -4.84 20.45 -16.04
N LYS A 150 -5.68 19.70 -15.31
CA LYS A 150 -6.75 20.25 -14.47
C LYS A 150 -6.25 20.69 -13.10
N PHE A 151 -5.06 20.25 -12.70
CA PHE A 151 -4.53 20.43 -11.36
C PHE A 151 -3.11 20.95 -11.42
N ASP A 152 -2.91 22.19 -10.96
CA ASP A 152 -1.57 22.71 -10.68
C ASP A 152 -1.06 22.02 -9.41
N PHE A 153 -0.64 20.77 -9.52
CA PHE A 153 0.28 20.22 -8.54
C PHE A 153 1.55 21.06 -8.64
N ILE A 154 1.90 21.72 -7.54
CA ILE A 154 3.16 22.44 -7.43
C ILE A 154 4.26 21.46 -7.87
N ASP A 155 4.94 21.79 -8.98
CA ASP A 155 6.11 21.08 -9.44
C ASP A 155 7.10 21.05 -8.28
N ASP A 156 7.16 19.91 -7.60
CA ASP A 156 8.07 19.70 -6.48
C ASP A 156 9.48 19.36 -6.98
N SER A 157 9.89 19.99 -8.07
CA SER A 157 11.29 20.16 -8.43
C SER A 157 12.06 20.97 -7.38
N SER A 158 11.40 21.45 -6.31
CA SER A 158 12.03 22.01 -5.11
C SER A 158 12.44 20.97 -4.05
N LEU A 159 12.01 19.71 -4.15
CA LEU A 159 12.54 18.59 -3.35
C LEU A 159 13.79 17.94 -3.97
N ASP A 160 14.34 18.54 -5.03
CA ASP A 160 15.78 18.54 -5.30
C ASP A 160 16.47 19.47 -4.28
N ASP A 161 16.57 19.02 -3.03
CA ASP A 161 17.82 19.22 -2.31
C ASP A 161 18.05 18.02 -1.40
N THR A 162 19.10 17.31 -1.76
CA THR A 162 19.78 16.22 -1.07
C THR A 162 20.19 16.55 0.38
N SER A 163 19.22 16.79 1.25
CA SER A 163 19.42 16.95 2.69
C SER A 163 18.68 15.87 3.51
N TYR A 164 18.49 14.68 2.96
CA TYR A 164 18.48 13.50 3.82
C TYR A 164 19.94 13.23 4.22
N GLY A 165 20.44 14.03 5.16
CA GLY A 165 21.62 13.66 5.92
C GLY A 165 21.27 12.36 6.64
N TYR A 166 21.74 11.24 6.11
CA TYR A 166 22.00 10.09 6.96
C TYR A 166 22.99 10.60 8.00
N ASP A 167 22.51 10.86 9.22
CA ASP A 167 23.39 11.05 10.35
C ASP A 167 24.16 9.73 10.49
N ASP A 168 25.38 9.70 9.95
CA ASP A 168 26.36 8.60 10.06
C ASP A 168 26.77 8.34 11.53
N ASP A 169 26.11 8.97 12.50
CA ASP A 169 26.28 8.82 13.93
C ASP A 169 25.25 7.86 14.55
N ILE A 170 24.85 6.80 13.84
CA ILE A 170 24.26 5.62 14.50
C ILE A 170 25.43 4.80 15.05
N PRO A 171 25.72 4.85 16.37
CA PRO A 171 26.83 4.08 16.92
C PRO A 171 26.55 2.59 16.77
N PHE A 172 27.47 1.90 16.08
CA PHE A 172 27.55 0.44 16.03
C PHE A 172 27.77 -0.18 17.42
#